data_AF-A0A0M0JFZ6-F1
#
_entry.id   AF-A0A0M0JFZ6-F1
#
_cell.length_a   1.000
_cell.length_b   1.000
_cell.length_c   1.000
_cell.angle_alpha   90.00
_cell.angle_beta   90.00
_cell.angle_gamma   90.00
#
_symmetry.space_group_name_H-M   'P 1'
#
loop_
_entity.id
_entity.type
_entity.pdbx_description
1 polymer ?
#
loop_
_entity_poly.entity_id
_entity_poly.type
_entity_poly.pdbx_seq_one_letter_code
_entity_poly.pdbx_strand_id
1 'polypeptide(L)'
;MVLLISMYAVLAIVNLTSYHVNPLHEGVIPVNMNTADIRGDIFFDLRSKTLPIECASDRANQTHDCRNQEVVDTDLVVTKLVMTVYGEFGEYARCNACNAKDVDPSSGLPCHGQNYLCVCGEPRQRDCTDQKPVGAENITTHFGGGGGCDWDTWIKYPWSCWGQEVVHKTAGPGKNTWYSSTSAGWCGAPGASPATCTWSAEVLKIVNKTCSDNSVYSAVEEYDALHDGRFAKCPHHPQTGPRRNTSDPCWIYSFYATVLGPDALMPGGAVAGMPVEILDQAFDRPFADEAQGGCPAIPPPPEAPPRLGSQRRYSHRSFGVLSGPQLQASFRAAAQLAAEEVAERRRRA
;
A
#
# COMPACT_ATOMS: atom_id res chain seq x y z
N MET A 1 -22.10 -43.24 36.29
CA MET A 1 -20.91 -42.71 35.59
C MET A 1 -21.39 -41.89 34.41
N VAL A 2 -21.39 -40.57 34.54
CA VAL A 2 -21.72 -39.65 33.42
C VAL A 2 -20.38 -39.32 32.75
N LEU A 3 -20.21 -39.74 31.50
CA LEU A 3 -19.07 -39.34 30.67
C LEU A 3 -19.25 -37.86 30.30
N LEU A 4 -18.46 -36.99 30.91
CA LEU A 4 -18.20 -35.64 30.42
C LEU A 4 -17.28 -35.76 29.20
N ILE A 5 -17.87 -35.73 28.00
CA ILE A 5 -17.13 -35.51 26.76
C ILE A 5 -16.81 -34.01 26.75
N SER A 6 -15.59 -33.67 27.19
CA SER A 6 -15.05 -32.32 27.05
C SER A 6 -14.83 -32.08 25.55
N MET A 7 -15.77 -31.38 24.89
CA MET A 7 -15.54 -30.84 23.55
C MET A 7 -14.51 -29.72 23.68
N TYR A 8 -13.23 -30.08 23.55
CA TYR A 8 -12.19 -29.09 23.28
C TYR A 8 -12.47 -28.53 21.88
N ALA A 9 -13.04 -27.33 21.82
CA ALA A 9 -13.03 -26.54 20.61
C ALA A 9 -11.55 -26.31 20.25
N VAL A 10 -11.09 -26.96 19.18
CA VAL A 10 -9.78 -26.66 18.60
C VAL A 10 -9.89 -25.25 18.05
N LEU A 11 -9.27 -24.28 18.73
CA LEU A 11 -9.12 -22.94 18.19
C LEU A 11 -8.36 -23.08 16.86
N ALA A 12 -8.92 -22.53 15.77
CA ALA A 12 -8.22 -22.45 14.52
C ALA A 12 -6.93 -21.63 14.72
N ILE A 13 -5.78 -22.17 14.30
CA ILE A 13 -4.52 -21.44 14.31
C ILE A 13 -4.17 -21.14 12.87
N VAL A 14 -4.03 -19.87 12.53
CA VAL A 14 -3.71 -19.41 11.18
C VAL A 14 -2.39 -18.65 11.22
N ASN A 15 -1.42 -19.10 10.43
CA ASN A 15 -0.17 -18.37 10.21
C ASN A 15 -0.26 -17.62 8.88
N LEU A 16 -0.12 -16.31 8.93
CA LEU A 16 -0.18 -15.41 7.79
C LEU A 16 1.20 -14.82 7.55
N THR A 17 1.73 -14.94 6.34
CA THR A 17 2.81 -14.06 5.91
C THR A 17 2.19 -12.73 5.52
N SER A 18 2.53 -11.70 6.28
CA SER A 18 2.02 -10.36 6.06
C SER A 18 3.16 -9.36 5.86
N TYR A 19 2.82 -8.26 5.20
CA TYR A 19 3.68 -7.12 4.96
C TYR A 19 3.05 -5.90 5.63
N HIS A 20 3.91 -5.06 6.19
CA HIS A 20 3.52 -3.88 6.95
C HIS A 20 4.40 -2.71 6.53
N VAL A 21 3.79 -1.70 5.90
CA VAL A 21 4.44 -0.45 5.53
C VAL A 21 4.16 0.59 6.60
N ASN A 22 5.21 1.13 7.22
CA ASN A 22 5.07 2.16 8.24
C ASN A 22 6.37 2.96 8.43
N PRO A 23 6.32 4.11 9.11
CA PRO A 23 7.52 4.80 9.56
C PRO A 23 8.23 3.98 10.64
N LEU A 24 9.53 3.73 10.50
CA LEU A 24 10.30 2.88 11.43
C LEU A 24 10.14 3.31 12.89
N HIS A 25 10.06 4.62 13.15
CA HIS A 25 9.90 5.17 14.50
C HIS A 25 8.56 4.87 15.17
N GLU A 26 7.55 4.36 14.44
CA GLU A 26 6.27 3.91 15.00
C GLU A 26 6.31 2.47 15.52
N GLY A 27 7.42 1.74 15.31
CA GLY A 27 7.60 0.35 15.72
C GLY A 27 7.25 -0.62 14.58
N VAL A 28 7.68 -1.88 14.70
CA VAL A 28 7.56 -2.88 13.60
C VAL A 28 6.54 -3.98 13.88
N ILE A 29 5.94 -3.97 15.08
CA ILE A 29 4.85 -4.87 15.44
C ILE A 29 3.54 -4.12 15.17
N PRO A 30 2.63 -4.66 14.34
CA PRO A 30 1.46 -3.94 13.84
C PRO A 30 0.30 -3.90 14.86
N VAL A 31 0.56 -3.44 16.08
CA VAL A 31 -0.49 -3.26 17.09
C VAL A 31 -1.29 -2.00 16.78
N ASN A 32 -2.60 -2.16 16.60
CA ASN A 32 -3.50 -1.14 16.09
C ASN A 32 -3.08 -0.63 14.70
N MET A 33 -2.63 -1.52 13.81
CA MET A 33 -2.15 -1.14 12.47
C MET A 33 -2.68 -2.12 11.42
N ASN A 34 -2.64 -1.68 10.16
CA ASN A 34 -2.98 -2.54 9.03
C ASN A 34 -1.76 -3.33 8.58
N THR A 35 -2.01 -4.54 8.12
CA THR A 35 -1.06 -5.35 7.36
C THR A 35 -1.79 -5.95 6.17
N ALA A 36 -1.05 -6.55 5.24
CA ALA A 36 -1.66 -7.19 4.09
C ALA A 36 -0.91 -8.45 3.69
N ASP A 37 -1.59 -9.33 2.96
CA ASP A 37 -0.87 -10.30 2.13
C ASP A 37 -0.06 -9.58 1.04
N ILE A 38 0.80 -10.31 0.33
CA ILE A 38 1.68 -9.73 -0.68
C ILE A 38 0.94 -8.86 -1.72
N ARG A 39 -0.25 -9.29 -2.17
CA ARG A 39 -1.00 -8.58 -3.21
C ARG A 39 -1.78 -7.39 -2.65
N GLY A 40 -2.23 -7.49 -1.38
CA GLY A 40 -2.84 -6.38 -0.69
C GLY A 40 -1.86 -5.24 -0.43
N ASP A 41 -0.58 -5.55 -0.16
CA ASP A 41 0.46 -4.54 0.05
C ASP A 41 0.98 -3.97 -1.28
N ILE A 42 1.14 -4.82 -2.31
CA ILE A 42 1.39 -4.37 -3.69
C ILE A 42 0.30 -3.39 -4.15
N PHE A 43 -0.97 -3.63 -3.82
CA PHE A 43 -2.05 -2.70 -4.17
C PHE A 43 -1.81 -1.29 -3.62
N PHE A 44 -1.50 -1.17 -2.33
CA PHE A 44 -1.17 0.12 -1.72
C PHE A 44 0.09 0.74 -2.32
N ASP A 45 1.14 -0.07 -2.49
CA ASP A 45 2.42 0.41 -2.98
C ASP A 45 2.29 0.97 -4.40
N LEU A 46 1.61 0.23 -5.29
CA LEU A 46 1.38 0.65 -6.66
C LEU A 46 0.46 1.87 -6.71
N ARG A 47 -0.65 1.90 -5.97
CA ARG A 47 -1.54 3.08 -5.89
C ARG A 47 -0.77 4.35 -5.52
N SER A 48 0.20 4.25 -4.60
CA SER A 48 0.99 5.40 -4.16
C SER A 48 1.93 6.00 -5.23
N LYS A 49 2.15 5.32 -6.37
CA LYS A 49 3.07 5.83 -7.41
C LYS A 49 2.53 7.07 -8.14
N THR A 50 1.25 7.40 -8.00
CA THR A 50 0.68 8.66 -8.52
C THR A 50 0.91 9.86 -7.60
N LEU A 51 1.40 9.67 -6.38
CA LEU A 51 1.50 10.76 -5.39
C LEU A 51 2.31 11.97 -5.83
N PRO A 52 3.44 11.86 -6.56
CA PRO A 52 4.14 13.05 -7.05
C PRO A 52 3.25 13.95 -7.92
N ILE A 53 2.32 13.34 -8.66
CA ILE A 53 1.34 13.99 -9.51
C ILE A 53 0.15 14.51 -8.68
N GLU A 54 -0.40 13.66 -7.82
CA GLU A 54 -1.59 13.91 -7.02
C GLU A 54 -1.34 15.04 -6.02
N CYS A 55 -0.22 14.99 -5.29
CA CYS A 55 0.15 15.97 -4.28
C CYS A 55 0.62 17.30 -4.88
N ALA A 56 0.92 17.34 -6.18
CA ALA A 56 1.19 18.59 -6.90
C ALA A 56 -0.07 19.18 -7.56
N SER A 57 -1.19 18.44 -7.57
CA SER A 57 -2.44 18.89 -8.19
C SER A 57 -3.28 19.81 -7.29
N ASP A 58 -4.31 20.42 -7.87
CA ASP A 58 -5.33 21.18 -7.13
C ASP A 58 -6.17 20.30 -6.16
N ARG A 59 -6.09 18.96 -6.30
CA ARG A 59 -6.71 17.99 -5.40
C ARG A 59 -5.85 17.58 -4.20
N ALA A 60 -4.63 18.07 -4.07
CA ALA A 60 -3.73 17.70 -2.97
C ALA A 60 -4.36 17.86 -1.57
N ASN A 61 -5.21 18.87 -1.38
CA ASN A 61 -5.90 19.12 -0.10
C ASN A 61 -7.10 18.19 0.16
N GLN A 62 -7.61 17.51 -0.88
CA GLN A 62 -8.75 16.59 -0.81
C GLN A 62 -8.31 15.14 -0.57
N THR A 63 -7.04 14.83 -0.83
CA THR A 63 -6.47 13.50 -0.60
C THR A 63 -5.83 13.39 0.78
N HIS A 64 -6.02 12.23 1.40
CA HIS A 64 -5.43 11.90 2.69
C HIS A 64 -3.97 11.44 2.53
N ASP A 65 -3.62 10.82 1.40
CA ASP A 65 -2.32 10.16 1.20
C ASP A 65 -1.16 11.17 1.19
N CYS A 66 -1.37 12.40 0.69
CA CYS A 66 -0.35 13.45 0.70
C CYS A 66 0.06 13.94 2.11
N ARG A 67 -0.70 13.56 3.14
CA ARG A 67 -0.43 13.87 4.55
C ARG A 67 -0.35 12.61 5.42
N ASN A 68 -0.55 11.43 4.84
CA ASN A 68 -0.47 10.18 5.56
C ASN A 68 1.01 9.82 5.77
N GLN A 69 1.44 9.78 7.03
CA GLN A 69 2.82 9.46 7.36
C GLN A 69 3.21 8.04 6.96
N GLU A 70 2.28 7.08 6.90
CA GLU A 70 2.53 5.73 6.37
C GLU A 70 2.92 5.73 4.88
N VAL A 71 2.81 6.87 4.22
CA VAL A 71 3.07 7.04 2.79
C VAL A 71 4.17 8.07 2.52
N VAL A 72 4.23 9.15 3.31
CA VAL A 72 5.11 10.30 3.04
C VAL A 72 6.25 10.49 4.03
N ASP A 73 6.36 9.68 5.09
CA ASP A 73 7.48 9.82 6.01
C ASP A 73 8.84 9.50 5.34
N THR A 74 9.90 9.97 5.99
CA THR A 74 11.28 9.87 5.52
C THR A 74 11.98 8.58 5.95
N ASP A 75 11.48 7.92 7.01
CA ASP A 75 12.01 6.66 7.55
C ASP A 75 11.09 5.47 7.30
N LEU A 76 10.34 5.49 6.20
CA LEU A 76 9.47 4.39 5.80
C LEU A 76 10.24 3.08 5.59
N VAL A 77 9.66 2.02 6.13
CA VAL A 77 10.13 0.65 5.98
C VAL A 77 9.01 -0.25 5.49
N VAL A 78 9.38 -1.43 5.00
CA VAL A 78 8.46 -2.56 4.84
C VAL A 78 8.95 -3.67 5.75
N THR A 79 8.06 -4.17 6.60
CA THR A 79 8.33 -5.28 7.50
C THR A 79 7.60 -6.51 6.99
N LYS A 80 8.34 -7.59 6.70
CA LYS A 80 7.77 -8.92 6.47
C LYS A 80 7.70 -9.65 7.79
N LEU A 81 6.53 -10.18 8.11
CA LEU A 81 6.26 -10.83 9.39
C LEU A 81 5.39 -12.09 9.21
N VAL A 82 5.45 -12.98 10.19
CA VAL A 82 4.46 -14.04 10.38
C VAL A 82 3.51 -13.59 11.47
N MET A 83 2.25 -13.35 11.11
CA MET A 83 1.18 -13.10 12.07
C MET A 83 0.46 -14.42 12.36
N THR A 84 0.46 -14.84 13.62
CA THR A 84 -0.29 -16.00 14.09
C THR A 84 -1.58 -15.53 14.72
N VAL A 85 -2.72 -16.03 14.23
CA VAL A 85 -4.05 -15.75 14.77
C VAL A 85 -4.59 -17.02 15.40
N TYR A 86 -4.99 -16.92 16.67
CA TYR A 86 -5.62 -17.98 17.45
C TYR A 86 -7.13 -17.71 17.51
N GLY A 87 -7.85 -18.25 16.53
CA GLY A 87 -9.29 -18.11 16.38
C GLY A 87 -9.69 -17.71 14.98
N GLU A 88 -10.88 -17.12 14.89
CA GLU A 88 -11.46 -16.65 13.64
C GLU A 88 -11.23 -15.14 13.44
N PHE A 89 -11.18 -14.70 12.19
CA PHE A 89 -11.15 -13.28 11.84
C PHE A 89 -12.49 -12.58 12.15
N GLY A 90 -12.41 -11.29 12.46
CA GLY A 90 -13.54 -10.37 12.57
C GLY A 90 -13.70 -9.46 11.36
N GLU A 91 -14.56 -8.45 11.52
CA GLU A 91 -14.64 -7.31 10.61
C GLU A 91 -13.26 -6.64 10.52
N TYR A 92 -12.83 -6.27 9.31
CA TYR A 92 -11.64 -5.46 9.12
C TYR A 92 -11.81 -4.08 9.75
N ALA A 93 -10.81 -3.66 10.51
CA ALA A 93 -10.71 -2.35 11.12
C ALA A 93 -9.76 -1.49 10.31
N ARG A 94 -10.17 -0.28 9.94
CA ARG A 94 -9.25 0.70 9.35
C ARG A 94 -8.42 1.31 10.46
N CYS A 95 -7.16 0.89 10.57
CA CYS A 95 -6.25 1.43 11.56
C CYS A 95 -5.39 2.52 10.93
N ASN A 96 -5.58 3.78 11.31
CA ASN A 96 -4.79 4.88 10.77
C ASN A 96 -4.00 5.59 11.85
N ALA A 97 -2.89 6.18 11.43
CA ALA A 97 -2.04 6.97 12.28
C ALA A 97 -2.76 8.27 12.70
N CYS A 98 -2.74 8.57 14.00
CA CYS A 98 -3.39 9.73 14.58
C CYS A 98 -2.67 11.02 14.23
N ASN A 99 -3.42 12.07 13.89
CA ASN A 99 -2.82 13.34 13.53
C ASN A 99 -2.36 14.13 14.77
N ALA A 100 -1.68 15.26 14.56
CA ALA A 100 -1.15 16.10 15.64
C ALA A 100 -2.21 16.69 16.62
N LYS A 101 -3.50 16.57 16.31
CA LYS A 101 -4.62 16.96 17.18
C LYS A 101 -5.23 15.79 17.94
N ASP A 102 -4.59 14.61 17.95
CA ASP A 102 -5.08 13.39 18.61
C ASP A 102 -6.41 12.88 18.03
N VAL A 103 -6.54 12.93 16.69
CA VAL A 103 -7.74 12.51 15.95
C VAL A 103 -7.32 11.60 14.79
N ASP A 104 -8.07 10.52 14.58
CA ASP A 104 -7.97 9.71 13.36
C ASP A 104 -8.44 10.54 12.16
N PRO A 105 -7.59 10.77 11.15
CA PRO A 105 -7.93 11.61 10.00
C PRO A 105 -9.03 11.01 9.11
N SER A 106 -9.30 9.69 9.20
CA SER A 106 -10.34 9.04 8.39
C SER A 106 -11.72 9.17 9.02
N SER A 107 -11.85 8.93 10.33
CA SER A 107 -13.14 8.95 11.03
C SER A 107 -13.48 10.23 11.77
N GLY A 108 -12.48 11.05 12.10
CA GLY A 108 -12.66 12.18 13.01
C GLY A 108 -12.83 11.77 14.48
N LEU A 109 -12.68 10.50 14.83
CA LEU A 109 -12.77 10.03 16.21
C LEU A 109 -11.48 10.37 16.99
N PRO A 110 -11.58 10.65 18.30
CA PRO A 110 -10.42 10.91 19.16
C PRO A 110 -9.57 9.65 19.33
N CYS A 111 -8.24 9.81 19.27
CA CYS A 111 -7.29 8.72 19.44
C CYS A 111 -6.91 8.44 20.90
N HIS A 112 -7.32 9.30 21.83
CA HIS A 112 -7.09 9.13 23.26
C HIS A 112 -5.60 8.97 23.62
N GLY A 113 -4.74 9.73 22.94
CA GLY A 113 -3.30 9.70 23.10
C GLY A 113 -2.61 8.54 22.38
N GLN A 114 -3.33 7.63 21.71
CA GLN A 114 -2.72 6.54 20.95
C GLN A 114 -2.10 7.04 19.64
N ASN A 115 -1.07 6.34 19.15
CA ASN A 115 -0.47 6.64 17.84
C ASN A 115 -1.35 6.23 16.67
N TYR A 116 -2.20 5.24 16.88
CA TYR A 116 -3.11 4.69 15.90
C TYR A 116 -4.46 4.41 16.53
N LEU A 117 -5.52 4.60 15.76
CA LEU A 117 -6.88 4.20 16.11
C LEU A 117 -7.43 3.28 15.01
N CYS A 118 -8.00 2.16 15.43
CA CYS A 118 -8.69 1.22 14.56
C CYS A 118 -10.20 1.48 14.60
N VAL A 119 -10.79 1.76 13.44
CA VAL A 119 -12.22 2.07 13.31
C VAL A 119 -12.97 1.10 12.41
N CYS A 120 -14.17 0.72 12.85
CA CYS A 120 -15.01 -0.34 12.28
C CYS A 120 -16.36 0.23 11.88
N GLY A 121 -17.05 -0.42 10.95
CA GLY A 121 -18.37 -0.03 10.48
C GLY A 121 -18.37 1.05 9.39
N GLU A 122 -19.33 0.91 8.48
CA GLU A 122 -19.73 1.91 7.49
C GLU A 122 -21.25 2.00 7.39
N PRO A 123 -21.84 3.20 7.21
CA PRO A 123 -21.21 4.53 7.17
C PRO A 123 -20.95 5.11 8.57
N ARG A 124 -21.43 4.47 9.64
CA ARG A 124 -21.22 4.91 11.03
C ARG A 124 -20.00 4.21 11.61
N GLN A 125 -18.86 4.88 11.48
CA GLN A 125 -17.60 4.40 12.04
C GLN A 125 -17.62 4.48 13.57
N ARG A 126 -17.02 3.49 14.22
CA ARG A 126 -16.86 3.37 15.68
C ARG A 126 -15.47 2.84 16.00
N ASP A 127 -15.01 3.05 17.23
CA ASP A 127 -13.83 2.38 17.77
C ASP A 127 -14.03 0.85 17.75
N CYS A 128 -13.05 0.11 17.21
CA CYS A 128 -13.09 -1.35 17.08
C CYS A 128 -12.73 -2.14 18.35
N THR A 129 -12.52 -1.48 19.48
CA THR A 129 -12.12 -2.15 20.73
C THR A 129 -13.08 -3.25 21.21
N ASP A 130 -14.33 -3.27 20.71
CA ASP A 130 -15.33 -4.30 21.00
C ASP A 130 -15.37 -5.47 20.00
N GLN A 131 -14.55 -5.45 18.95
CA GLN A 131 -14.53 -6.47 17.89
C GLN A 131 -13.52 -7.59 18.16
N LYS A 132 -13.53 -8.60 17.29
CA LYS A 132 -12.46 -9.61 17.31
C LYS A 132 -11.10 -8.91 17.09
N PRO A 133 -10.05 -9.29 17.84
CA PRO A 133 -8.74 -8.66 17.78
C PRO A 133 -8.08 -8.53 16.41
N VAL A 134 -8.33 -9.49 15.51
CA VAL A 134 -7.79 -9.48 14.15
C VAL A 134 -8.95 -9.54 13.15
N GLY A 135 -9.02 -8.53 12.29
CA GLY A 135 -9.97 -8.42 11.19
C GLY A 135 -9.32 -8.80 9.86
N ALA A 136 -10.15 -9.17 8.88
CA ALA A 136 -9.69 -9.45 7.52
C ALA A 136 -10.71 -8.95 6.48
N GLU A 137 -10.22 -8.41 5.37
CA GLU A 137 -11.06 -7.98 4.25
C GLU A 137 -10.38 -8.25 2.92
N ASN A 138 -11.15 -8.77 1.95
CA ASN A 138 -10.69 -8.88 0.58
C ASN A 138 -10.93 -7.55 -0.16
N ILE A 139 -9.84 -6.91 -0.53
CA ILE A 139 -9.79 -5.57 -1.13
C ILE A 139 -10.35 -5.57 -2.55
N THR A 140 -10.32 -6.71 -3.23
CA THR A 140 -11.01 -6.88 -4.51
C THR A 140 -12.51 -6.66 -4.35
N THR A 141 -13.11 -7.15 -3.26
CA THR A 141 -14.54 -6.96 -3.00
C THR A 141 -14.82 -5.54 -2.54
N HIS A 142 -13.98 -4.99 -1.65
CA HIS A 142 -14.18 -3.65 -1.09
C HIS A 142 -14.04 -2.55 -2.16
N PHE A 143 -12.95 -2.56 -2.93
CA PHE A 143 -12.65 -1.51 -3.90
C PHE A 143 -13.02 -1.88 -5.34
N GLY A 144 -13.08 -3.17 -5.70
CA GLY A 144 -13.37 -3.60 -7.07
C GLY A 144 -14.85 -3.52 -7.45
N GLY A 145 -15.75 -3.24 -6.50
CA GLY A 145 -17.16 -2.94 -6.76
C GLY A 145 -17.46 -1.46 -7.04
N GLY A 146 -16.50 -0.57 -6.77
CA GLY A 146 -16.61 0.84 -7.13
C GLY A 146 -16.57 0.99 -8.65
N GLY A 147 -17.49 1.77 -9.22
CA GLY A 147 -17.50 2.01 -10.66
C GLY A 147 -16.12 2.49 -11.13
N GLY A 148 -15.60 1.85 -12.17
CA GLY A 148 -14.30 2.21 -12.75
C GLY A 148 -14.25 3.67 -13.17
N CYS A 149 -13.04 4.15 -13.48
CA CYS A 149 -12.83 5.53 -13.90
C CYS A 149 -13.77 5.94 -15.04
N ASP A 150 -14.44 7.09 -14.90
CA ASP A 150 -15.26 7.68 -15.95
C ASP A 150 -14.47 8.69 -16.81
N TRP A 151 -15.04 9.05 -17.96
CA TRP A 151 -14.38 9.98 -18.89
C TRP A 151 -14.20 11.39 -18.33
N ASP A 152 -15.09 11.88 -17.47
CA ASP A 152 -14.95 13.22 -16.88
C ASP A 152 -13.76 13.29 -15.92
N THR A 153 -13.62 12.26 -15.08
CA THR A 153 -12.48 12.06 -14.17
C THR A 153 -11.21 11.86 -14.96
N TRP A 154 -11.24 11.03 -16.01
CA TRP A 154 -10.06 10.77 -16.84
C TRP A 154 -9.54 12.04 -17.53
N ILE A 155 -10.42 12.88 -18.07
CA ILE A 155 -10.04 14.12 -18.76
C ILE A 155 -9.38 15.10 -17.79
N LYS A 156 -9.85 15.19 -16.55
CA LYS A 156 -9.35 16.15 -15.55
C LYS A 156 -8.15 15.62 -14.75
N TYR A 157 -8.18 14.34 -14.40
CA TYR A 157 -7.27 13.68 -13.46
C TYR A 157 -6.96 12.24 -13.91
N PRO A 158 -6.34 12.04 -15.08
CA PRO A 158 -6.14 10.71 -15.66
C PRO A 158 -5.36 9.77 -14.72
N TRP A 159 -4.41 10.31 -13.97
CA TRP A 159 -3.63 9.58 -12.98
C TRP A 159 -4.47 8.93 -11.88
N SER A 160 -5.59 9.54 -11.49
CA SER A 160 -6.46 8.99 -10.43
C SER A 160 -7.11 7.68 -10.89
N CYS A 161 -7.28 7.51 -12.20
CA CYS A 161 -7.82 6.30 -12.81
C CYS A 161 -6.79 5.16 -12.83
N TRP A 162 -5.51 5.48 -13.06
CA TRP A 162 -4.45 4.46 -13.13
C TRP A 162 -4.29 3.73 -11.80
N GLY A 163 -4.34 4.47 -10.69
CA GLY A 163 -4.27 3.90 -9.33
C GLY A 163 -5.47 3.01 -8.98
N GLN A 164 -6.66 3.27 -9.54
CA GLN A 164 -7.86 2.47 -9.26
C GLN A 164 -7.75 1.07 -9.87
N GLU A 165 -7.28 0.96 -11.11
CA GLU A 165 -7.17 -0.31 -11.83
C GLU A 165 -6.15 -1.30 -11.21
N VAL A 166 -5.30 -0.81 -10.31
CA VAL A 166 -4.40 -1.65 -9.51
C VAL A 166 -5.19 -2.70 -8.72
N VAL A 167 -6.41 -2.40 -8.24
CA VAL A 167 -7.22 -3.38 -7.50
C VAL A 167 -7.53 -4.62 -8.33
N HIS A 168 -7.79 -4.43 -9.63
CA HIS A 168 -8.06 -5.52 -10.56
C HIS A 168 -6.77 -6.25 -10.95
N LYS A 169 -5.62 -5.54 -10.97
CA LYS A 169 -4.32 -6.15 -11.22
C LYS A 169 -3.87 -7.10 -10.11
N THR A 170 -4.12 -6.72 -8.85
CA THR A 170 -3.69 -7.49 -7.68
C THR A 170 -4.75 -8.50 -7.22
N ALA A 171 -5.95 -8.48 -7.81
CA ALA A 171 -7.02 -9.41 -7.51
C ALA A 171 -6.63 -10.88 -7.70
N GLY A 172 -7.34 -11.76 -7.00
CA GLY A 172 -7.24 -13.21 -7.18
C GLY A 172 -7.92 -13.98 -6.04
N PRO A 173 -8.31 -15.25 -6.26
CA PRO A 173 -8.88 -16.08 -5.20
C PRO A 173 -7.92 -16.21 -4.01
N GLY A 174 -8.37 -15.80 -2.82
CA GLY A 174 -7.57 -15.85 -1.59
C GLY A 174 -6.33 -14.94 -1.59
N LYS A 175 -6.32 -13.91 -2.45
CA LYS A 175 -5.29 -12.88 -2.51
C LYS A 175 -5.91 -11.50 -2.37
N ASN A 176 -5.07 -10.49 -2.20
CA ASN A 176 -5.46 -9.10 -2.06
C ASN A 176 -6.27 -8.89 -0.78
N THR A 177 -5.77 -9.49 0.31
CA THR A 177 -6.40 -9.45 1.64
C THR A 177 -5.66 -8.47 2.52
N TRP A 178 -6.39 -7.54 3.14
CA TRP A 178 -5.88 -6.75 4.26
C TRP A 178 -6.30 -7.37 5.58
N TYR A 179 -5.46 -7.15 6.56
CA TYR A 179 -5.68 -7.53 7.94
C TYR A 179 -5.50 -6.32 8.83
N SER A 180 -6.24 -6.29 9.92
CA SER A 180 -6.13 -5.27 10.95
C SER A 180 -5.94 -5.94 12.29
N SER A 181 -4.88 -5.62 13.01
CA SER A 181 -4.62 -6.19 14.32
C SER A 181 -4.71 -5.11 15.39
N THR A 182 -5.50 -5.37 16.43
CA THR A 182 -5.71 -4.43 17.55
C THR A 182 -4.87 -4.81 18.77
N SER A 183 -4.69 -3.88 19.70
CA SER A 183 -4.02 -4.15 20.98
C SER A 183 -4.76 -5.17 21.85
N ALA A 184 -6.08 -5.34 21.64
CA ALA A 184 -6.83 -6.43 22.23
C ALA A 184 -6.22 -7.76 21.77
N GLY A 185 -6.04 -8.71 22.69
CA GLY A 185 -5.57 -10.05 22.35
C GLY A 185 -4.09 -10.18 21.92
N TRP A 186 -3.30 -9.11 21.90
CA TRP A 186 -1.88 -9.15 21.58
C TRP A 186 -1.07 -9.98 22.60
N CYS A 187 -0.42 -11.06 22.16
CA CYS A 187 0.32 -11.97 23.04
C CYS A 187 1.59 -11.35 23.65
N GLY A 188 2.14 -10.30 23.05
CA GLY A 188 3.31 -9.60 23.58
C GLY A 188 2.97 -8.46 24.55
N ALA A 189 1.70 -8.26 24.92
CA ALA A 189 1.32 -7.19 25.84
C ALA A 189 1.85 -7.47 27.26
N PRO A 190 2.24 -6.44 28.03
CA PRO A 190 2.64 -6.63 29.43
C PRO A 190 1.55 -7.34 30.24
N GLY A 191 1.89 -8.48 30.84
CA GLY A 191 0.94 -9.28 31.62
C GLY A 191 -0.03 -10.14 30.79
N ALA A 192 0.16 -10.24 29.47
CA ALA A 192 -0.62 -11.14 28.63
C ALA A 192 -0.43 -12.60 29.07
N SER A 193 -1.54 -13.34 29.18
CA SER A 193 -1.51 -14.78 29.40
C SER A 193 -1.43 -15.50 28.05
N PRO A 194 -0.48 -16.44 27.87
CA PRO A 194 -0.45 -17.31 26.68
C PRO A 194 -1.74 -18.11 26.47
N ALA A 195 -2.56 -18.29 27.52
CA ALA A 195 -3.82 -19.01 27.45
C ALA A 195 -5.00 -18.16 26.94
N THR A 196 -4.87 -16.83 26.92
CA THR A 196 -6.00 -15.91 26.60
C THR A 196 -5.68 -14.90 25.52
N CYS A 197 -4.42 -14.75 25.11
CA CYS A 197 -4.09 -13.94 23.95
C CYS A 197 -4.60 -14.63 22.67
N THR A 198 -4.88 -13.84 21.65
CA THR A 198 -5.55 -14.29 20.42
C THR A 198 -4.76 -14.01 19.15
N TRP A 199 -3.64 -13.28 19.25
CA TRP A 199 -2.72 -13.16 18.13
C TRP A 199 -1.29 -12.76 18.54
N SER A 200 -0.32 -13.17 17.74
CA SER A 200 1.11 -12.84 17.87
C SER A 200 1.72 -12.50 16.51
N ALA A 201 2.88 -11.85 16.51
CA ALA A 201 3.59 -11.47 15.30
C ALA A 201 5.09 -11.68 15.50
N GLU A 202 5.71 -12.33 14.53
CA GLU A 202 7.15 -12.57 14.45
C GLU A 202 7.70 -11.78 13.25
N VAL A 203 8.62 -10.85 13.51
CA VAL A 203 9.29 -10.08 12.45
C VAL A 203 10.34 -10.97 11.79
N LEU A 204 10.19 -11.21 10.49
CA LEU A 204 11.17 -11.96 9.72
C LEU A 204 12.30 -11.05 9.23
N LYS A 205 11.94 -9.91 8.64
CA LYS A 205 12.92 -8.93 8.12
C LYS A 205 12.28 -7.56 7.89
N ILE A 206 13.04 -6.51 8.19
CA ILE A 206 12.69 -5.11 7.96
C ILE A 206 13.61 -4.57 6.86
N VAL A 207 13.04 -3.92 5.86
CA VAL A 207 13.81 -3.34 4.73
C VAL A 207 13.43 -1.88 4.51
N ASN A 208 14.39 -1.09 4.01
CA ASN A 208 14.10 0.30 3.63
C ASN A 208 13.08 0.35 2.48
N LYS A 209 12.07 1.21 2.60
CA LYS A 209 11.03 1.35 1.56
C LYS A 209 11.60 1.74 0.20
N THR A 210 12.63 2.59 0.15
CA THR A 210 13.29 2.99 -1.10
C THR A 210 13.97 1.80 -1.78
N CYS A 211 14.56 0.87 -1.01
CA CYS A 211 15.16 -0.33 -1.58
C CYS A 211 14.08 -1.27 -2.13
N SER A 212 12.98 -1.46 -1.39
CA SER A 212 11.82 -2.23 -1.84
C SER A 212 11.21 -1.66 -3.13
N ASP A 213 10.98 -0.34 -3.15
CA ASP A 213 10.48 0.40 -4.31
C ASP A 213 11.37 0.20 -5.53
N ASN A 214 12.69 0.32 -5.35
CA ASN A 214 13.64 0.14 -6.44
C ASN A 214 13.63 -1.28 -7.01
N SER A 215 13.34 -2.30 -6.21
CA SER A 215 13.18 -3.68 -6.70
C SER A 215 12.00 -3.79 -7.67
N VAL A 216 10.84 -3.24 -7.29
CA VAL A 216 9.65 -3.20 -8.15
C VAL A 216 9.91 -2.35 -9.41
N TYR A 217 10.47 -1.16 -9.26
CA TYR A 217 10.77 -0.28 -10.39
C TYR A 217 11.72 -0.93 -11.39
N SER A 218 12.78 -1.61 -10.92
CA SER A 218 13.73 -2.29 -11.81
C SER A 218 13.06 -3.43 -12.57
N ALA A 219 12.21 -4.23 -11.91
CA ALA A 219 11.48 -5.29 -12.61
C ALA A 219 10.54 -4.72 -13.70
N VAL A 220 9.85 -3.61 -13.42
CA VAL A 220 8.97 -2.95 -14.39
C VAL A 220 9.75 -2.37 -15.57
N GLU A 221 10.88 -1.70 -15.32
CA GLU A 221 11.76 -1.16 -16.37
C GLU A 221 12.40 -2.28 -17.21
N GLU A 222 12.85 -3.38 -16.60
CA GLU A 222 13.39 -4.55 -17.31
C GLU A 222 12.35 -5.20 -18.22
N TYR A 223 11.11 -5.33 -17.72
CA TYR A 223 10.01 -5.85 -18.53
C TYR A 223 9.69 -4.91 -19.69
N ASP A 224 9.55 -3.61 -19.45
CA ASP A 224 9.30 -2.63 -20.52
C ASP A 224 10.38 -2.66 -21.60
N ALA A 225 11.66 -2.76 -21.21
CA ALA A 225 12.79 -2.81 -22.15
C ALA A 225 12.73 -4.02 -23.12
N LEU A 226 12.08 -5.12 -22.72
CA LEU A 226 11.89 -6.30 -23.55
C LEU A 226 10.61 -6.27 -24.40
N HIS A 227 9.75 -5.26 -24.21
CA HIS A 227 8.44 -5.18 -24.85
C HIS A 227 8.25 -3.87 -25.62
N ASP A 228 7.92 -2.77 -24.93
CA ASP A 228 7.48 -1.52 -25.57
C ASP A 228 8.54 -0.40 -25.52
N GLY A 229 9.53 -0.50 -24.63
CA GLY A 229 10.61 0.47 -24.43
C GLY A 229 10.09 1.89 -24.18
N ARG A 230 9.01 2.03 -23.39
CA ARG A 230 8.33 3.29 -23.08
C ARG A 230 9.20 4.22 -22.24
N PHE A 231 9.91 3.69 -21.25
CA PHE A 231 10.75 4.52 -20.38
C PHE A 231 11.82 5.28 -21.16
N ALA A 232 12.42 4.64 -22.18
CA ALA A 232 13.43 5.24 -23.04
C ALA A 232 12.91 6.40 -23.93
N LYS A 233 11.59 6.52 -24.08
CA LYS A 233 10.94 7.57 -24.87
C LYS A 233 10.58 8.80 -24.04
N CYS A 234 10.76 8.76 -22.73
CA CYS A 234 10.43 9.89 -21.88
C CYS A 234 11.39 11.08 -22.10
N PRO A 235 10.89 12.32 -22.22
CA PRO A 235 11.70 13.48 -22.58
C PRO A 235 12.71 13.86 -21.49
N HIS A 236 12.44 13.53 -20.23
CA HIS A 236 13.35 13.70 -19.11
C HIS A 236 14.19 12.45 -18.81
N HIS A 237 14.13 11.42 -19.67
CA HIS A 237 15.01 10.27 -19.54
C HIS A 237 16.45 10.72 -19.80
N PRO A 238 17.41 10.45 -18.89
CA PRO A 238 18.80 10.79 -19.13
C PRO A 238 19.30 10.09 -20.38
N GLN A 239 19.98 10.82 -21.27
CA GLN A 239 20.66 10.22 -22.43
C GLN A 239 21.88 9.40 -22.01
N THR A 240 22.37 9.58 -20.77
CA THR A 240 23.50 8.85 -20.18
C THR A 240 23.25 8.49 -18.72
N GLY A 241 23.36 7.20 -18.39
CA GLY A 241 23.29 6.66 -17.03
C GLY A 241 21.87 6.38 -16.49
N PRO A 242 21.73 5.52 -15.47
CA PRO A 242 20.45 5.23 -14.84
C PRO A 242 20.11 6.36 -13.86
N ARG A 243 19.34 7.34 -14.30
CA ARG A 243 18.60 8.19 -13.37
C ARG A 243 17.12 8.07 -13.66
N ARG A 244 16.54 7.00 -13.10
CA ARG A 244 15.12 6.86 -12.84
C ARG A 244 14.60 8.13 -12.17
N ASN A 245 13.58 8.76 -12.73
CA ASN A 245 12.90 9.90 -12.12
C ASN A 245 11.45 9.52 -11.82
N THR A 246 11.22 8.97 -10.63
CA THR A 246 9.90 8.48 -10.20
C THR A 246 8.88 9.59 -9.93
N SER A 247 9.28 10.87 -10.08
CA SER A 247 8.40 12.03 -9.99
C SER A 247 8.05 12.61 -11.37
N ASP A 248 8.65 12.11 -12.46
CA ASP A 248 8.34 12.55 -13.82
C ASP A 248 7.01 11.95 -14.30
N PRO A 249 6.04 12.77 -14.78
CA PRO A 249 4.77 12.24 -15.23
C PRO A 249 4.86 11.25 -16.40
N CYS A 250 5.86 11.38 -17.28
CA CYS A 250 6.08 10.40 -18.34
C CYS A 250 6.56 9.06 -17.78
N TRP A 251 7.48 9.08 -16.81
CA TRP A 251 7.91 7.86 -16.12
C TRP A 251 6.74 7.19 -15.40
N ILE A 252 5.92 7.95 -14.66
CA ILE A 252 4.74 7.42 -13.94
C ILE A 252 3.73 6.82 -14.92
N TYR A 253 3.45 7.50 -16.04
CA TYR A 253 2.60 6.95 -17.09
C TYR A 253 3.16 5.64 -17.65
N SER A 254 4.47 5.61 -17.97
CA SER A 254 5.15 4.43 -18.51
C SER A 254 5.11 3.26 -17.52
N PHE A 255 5.28 3.54 -16.23
CA PHE A 255 5.15 2.55 -15.17
C PHE A 255 3.77 1.89 -15.16
N TYR A 256 2.70 2.70 -15.11
CA TYR A 256 1.34 2.15 -15.10
C TYR A 256 0.96 1.48 -16.41
N ALA A 257 1.36 2.02 -17.57
CA ALA A 257 1.12 1.42 -18.87
C ALA A 257 1.81 0.05 -19.00
N THR A 258 3.00 -0.10 -18.42
CA THR A 258 3.72 -1.37 -18.38
C THR A 258 3.04 -2.37 -17.44
N VAL A 259 2.67 -1.92 -16.23
CA VAL A 259 2.09 -2.79 -15.19
C VAL A 259 0.68 -3.25 -15.54
N LEU A 260 -0.18 -2.32 -15.96
CA LEU A 260 -1.61 -2.57 -16.20
C LEU A 260 -1.93 -2.84 -17.67
N GLY A 261 -1.03 -2.46 -18.58
CA GLY A 261 -1.34 -2.33 -20.00
C GLY A 261 -1.90 -0.93 -20.30
N PRO A 262 -1.60 -0.34 -21.48
CA PRO A 262 -2.07 0.99 -21.84
C PRO A 262 -3.59 1.07 -21.98
N ASP A 263 -4.27 -0.03 -22.31
CA ASP A 263 -5.73 -0.05 -22.43
C ASP A 263 -6.38 0.21 -21.07
N ALA A 264 -5.88 -0.41 -19.99
CA ALA A 264 -6.35 -0.21 -18.62
C ALA A 264 -6.22 1.25 -18.14
N LEU A 265 -5.39 2.07 -18.80
CA LEU A 265 -5.26 3.48 -18.42
C LEU A 265 -6.43 4.34 -18.88
N MET A 266 -7.44 3.76 -19.56
CA MET A 266 -8.63 4.44 -20.05
C MET A 266 -9.91 3.88 -19.40
N PRO A 267 -10.98 4.69 -19.32
CA PRO A 267 -12.30 4.23 -18.90
C PRO A 267 -12.77 2.98 -19.67
N GLY A 268 -13.02 1.90 -18.93
CA GLY A 268 -13.50 0.62 -19.46
C GLY A 268 -12.45 -0.23 -20.18
N GLY A 269 -11.17 0.13 -20.09
CA GLY A 269 -10.08 -0.66 -20.66
C GLY A 269 -9.78 -1.93 -19.87
N ALA A 270 -9.18 -2.92 -20.54
CA ALA A 270 -8.85 -4.20 -19.93
C ALA A 270 -7.48 -4.16 -19.23
N VAL A 271 -7.41 -4.71 -18.01
CA VAL A 271 -6.15 -4.95 -17.29
C VAL A 271 -5.43 -6.16 -17.88
N ALA A 272 -4.21 -5.92 -18.37
CA ALA A 272 -3.29 -6.93 -18.88
C ALA A 272 -1.87 -6.62 -18.37
N GLY A 273 -1.02 -5.99 -19.19
CA GLY A 273 0.33 -5.54 -18.80
C GLY A 273 1.25 -6.67 -18.32
N MET A 274 2.27 -6.30 -17.55
CA MET A 274 3.21 -7.20 -16.88
C MET A 274 2.47 -8.26 -16.05
N PRO A 275 2.75 -9.57 -16.16
CA PRO A 275 2.16 -10.60 -15.28
C PRO A 275 2.30 -10.27 -13.80
N VAL A 276 1.23 -10.45 -13.02
CA VAL A 276 1.22 -10.07 -11.58
C VAL A 276 2.23 -10.89 -10.76
N GLU A 277 2.56 -12.09 -11.20
CA GLU A 277 3.57 -12.95 -10.57
C GLU A 277 4.97 -12.34 -10.61
N ILE A 278 5.27 -11.50 -11.62
CA ILE A 278 6.53 -10.75 -11.68
C ILE A 278 6.53 -9.66 -10.61
N LEU A 279 5.39 -9.01 -10.35
CA LEU A 279 5.24 -8.05 -9.25
C LEU A 279 5.37 -8.73 -7.90
N ASP A 280 4.73 -9.89 -7.72
CA ASP A 280 4.85 -10.70 -6.50
C ASP A 280 6.34 -11.00 -6.21
N GLN A 281 7.10 -11.45 -7.22
CA GLN A 281 8.53 -11.73 -7.08
C GLN A 281 9.36 -10.48 -6.82
N ALA A 282 9.09 -9.38 -7.53
CA ALA A 282 9.83 -8.13 -7.38
C ALA A 282 9.61 -7.49 -6.01
N PHE A 283 8.40 -7.60 -5.46
CA PHE A 283 8.04 -7.12 -4.13
C PHE A 283 8.61 -8.00 -3.02
N ASP A 284 8.69 -9.33 -3.21
CA ASP A 284 9.25 -10.24 -2.20
C ASP A 284 10.78 -10.28 -2.18
N ARG A 285 11.44 -10.03 -3.33
CA ARG A 285 12.90 -10.06 -3.48
C ARG A 285 13.67 -9.28 -2.41
N PRO A 286 13.28 -8.05 -2.00
CA PRO A 286 13.90 -7.32 -0.88
C PRO A 286 14.10 -8.15 0.39
N PHE A 287 13.23 -9.13 0.64
CA PHE A 287 13.26 -9.95 1.84
C PHE A 287 14.17 -11.18 1.76
N ALA A 288 14.73 -11.49 0.59
CA ALA A 288 15.75 -12.53 0.43
C ALA A 288 17.11 -12.09 1.03
N ASP A 289 18.09 -12.98 1.03
CA ASP A 289 19.46 -12.63 1.42
C ASP A 289 20.05 -11.56 0.48
N GLU A 290 20.90 -10.67 1.00
CA GLU A 290 21.56 -9.62 0.19
C GLU A 290 22.37 -10.22 -0.96
N ALA A 291 23.02 -11.37 -0.73
CA ALA A 291 23.77 -12.11 -1.75
C ALA A 291 22.89 -12.62 -2.91
N GLN A 292 21.56 -12.69 -2.71
CA GLN A 292 20.58 -13.09 -3.70
C GLN A 292 19.81 -11.88 -4.29
N GLY A 293 20.29 -10.66 -4.04
CA GLY A 293 19.66 -9.41 -4.50
C GLY A 293 18.61 -8.84 -3.54
N GLY A 294 18.56 -9.34 -2.30
CA GLY A 294 17.74 -8.75 -1.23
C GLY A 294 18.27 -7.41 -0.74
N CYS A 295 17.42 -6.67 -0.02
CA CYS A 295 17.78 -5.41 0.62
C CYS A 295 18.53 -5.65 1.94
N PRO A 296 19.40 -4.73 2.37
CA PRO A 296 19.98 -4.79 3.71
C PRO A 296 18.91 -4.79 4.79
N ALA A 297 19.09 -5.67 5.79
CA ALA A 297 18.19 -5.72 6.94
C ALA A 297 18.39 -4.50 7.84
N ILE A 298 17.29 -3.88 8.26
CA ILE A 298 17.29 -2.79 9.23
C ILE A 298 16.98 -3.39 10.61
N PRO A 299 17.74 -3.04 11.67
CA PRO A 299 17.39 -3.48 13.02
C PRO A 299 16.08 -2.81 13.46
N PRO A 300 15.25 -3.48 14.28
CA PRO A 300 14.08 -2.84 14.87
C PRO A 300 14.53 -1.60 15.67
N PRO A 301 13.68 -0.56 15.76
CA PRO A 301 13.99 0.57 16.62
C PRO A 301 14.20 0.04 18.05
N PRO A 302 15.11 0.65 18.85
CA PRO A 302 15.16 0.37 20.28
C PRO A 302 13.75 0.54 20.83
N GLU A 303 13.25 -0.38 21.65
CA GLU A 303 11.89 -0.37 22.23
C GLU A 303 11.56 1.02 22.78
N ALA A 304 10.98 1.87 21.94
CA ALA A 304 10.42 3.11 22.37
C ALA A 304 9.01 2.74 22.85
N PRO A 305 8.63 3.09 24.09
CA PRO A 305 7.23 2.95 24.49
C PRO A 305 6.34 3.61 23.42
N PRO A 306 5.13 3.09 23.17
CA PRO A 306 4.17 3.74 22.27
C PRO A 306 4.13 5.22 22.65
N ARG A 307 4.45 6.11 21.69
CA ARG A 307 4.61 7.53 21.98
C ARG A 307 3.24 8.16 22.24
N LEU A 308 2.73 8.03 23.46
CA LEU A 308 1.49 8.69 23.84
C LEU A 308 1.62 10.22 23.58
N GLY A 309 0.91 10.73 22.58
CA GLY A 309 0.68 12.16 22.36
C GLY A 309 1.89 13.05 22.03
N SER A 310 3.00 12.56 21.47
CA SER A 310 4.07 13.48 21.03
C SER A 310 3.64 14.27 19.79
N GLN A 311 3.67 15.62 19.86
CA GLN A 311 3.44 16.49 18.71
C GLN A 311 4.27 16.03 17.50
N ARG A 312 3.59 15.43 16.52
CA ARG A 312 4.19 15.02 15.25
C ARG A 312 4.67 16.27 14.52
N ARG A 313 5.99 16.42 14.36
CA ARG A 313 6.53 17.32 13.34
C ARG A 313 6.25 16.65 12.00
N TYR A 314 5.46 17.28 11.15
CA TYR A 314 5.26 16.82 9.77
C TYR A 314 6.62 16.80 9.07
N SER A 315 7.18 15.61 8.85
CA SER A 315 8.26 15.41 7.89
C SER A 315 7.62 15.48 6.50
N HIS A 316 7.65 16.65 5.89
CA HIS A 316 7.21 16.76 4.50
C HIS A 316 8.27 16.16 3.60
N ARG A 317 8.00 14.98 3.02
CA ARG A 317 8.70 14.58 1.80
C ARG A 317 8.30 15.57 0.71
N SER A 318 9.26 16.39 0.31
CA SER A 318 9.10 17.25 -0.87
C SER A 318 9.14 16.35 -2.10
N PHE A 319 7.96 16.02 -2.64
CA PHE A 319 7.86 15.55 -4.01
C PHE A 319 8.28 16.75 -4.86
N GLY A 320 9.47 16.73 -5.46
CA GLY A 320 10.00 17.88 -6.21
C GLY A 320 8.92 18.48 -7.12
N VAL A 321 8.35 19.60 -6.70
CA VAL A 321 7.08 20.09 -7.26
C VAL A 321 7.38 20.74 -8.59
N LEU A 322 6.96 20.11 -9.69
CA LEU A 322 6.78 20.82 -10.95
C LEU A 322 5.74 21.92 -10.69
N SER A 323 6.05 23.17 -11.07
CA SER A 323 5.10 24.28 -10.94
C SER A 323 3.79 23.95 -11.70
N GLY A 324 2.64 24.46 -11.25
CA GLY A 324 1.32 24.17 -11.84
C GLY A 324 1.27 24.16 -13.38
N PRO A 325 1.89 25.13 -14.09
CA PRO A 325 1.98 25.12 -15.56
C PRO A 325 2.82 23.98 -16.14
N GLN A 326 3.95 23.62 -15.51
CA GLN A 326 4.80 22.50 -15.92
C GLN A 326 4.11 21.15 -15.69
N LEU A 327 3.35 21.05 -14.59
CA LEU A 327 2.55 19.87 -14.28
C LEU A 327 1.42 19.68 -15.28
N GLN A 328 0.67 20.75 -15.62
CA GLN A 328 -0.35 20.70 -16.68
C GLN A 328 0.22 20.37 -18.06
N ALA A 329 1.39 20.91 -18.42
CA ALA A 329 2.07 20.57 -19.67
C ALA A 329 2.47 19.09 -19.70
N SER A 330 2.96 18.56 -18.58
CA SER A 330 3.33 17.15 -18.45
C SER A 330 2.11 16.23 -18.48
N PHE A 331 0.98 16.63 -17.88
CA PHE A 331 -0.29 15.90 -18.03
C PHE A 331 -0.81 15.91 -19.45
N ARG A 332 -0.74 17.04 -20.16
CA ARG A 332 -1.12 17.10 -21.57
C ARG A 332 -0.22 16.19 -22.40
N ALA A 333 1.08 16.16 -22.14
CA ALA A 333 2.00 15.25 -22.83
C ALA A 333 1.67 13.77 -22.56
N ALA A 334 1.42 13.39 -21.30
CA ALA A 334 1.03 12.01 -20.95
C ALA A 334 -0.34 11.61 -21.55
N ALA A 335 -1.33 12.52 -21.48
CA ALA A 335 -2.65 12.31 -22.08
C ALA A 335 -2.58 12.25 -23.62
N GLN A 336 -1.69 13.04 -24.24
CA GLN A 336 -1.46 13.02 -25.67
C GLN A 336 -0.77 11.72 -26.11
N LEU A 337 0.23 11.23 -25.37
CA LEU A 337 0.84 9.92 -25.60
C LEU A 337 -0.21 8.80 -25.54
N ALA A 338 -1.07 8.82 -24.53
CA ALA A 338 -2.18 7.86 -24.42
C ALA A 338 -3.14 7.95 -25.62
N ALA A 339 -3.55 9.16 -26.01
CA ALA A 339 -4.45 9.37 -27.13
C ALA A 339 -3.85 8.96 -28.49
N GLU A 340 -2.58 9.26 -28.71
CA GLU A 340 -1.84 8.89 -29.93
C GLU A 340 -1.71 7.36 -30.06
N GLU A 341 -1.44 6.67 -28.96
CA GLU A 341 -1.33 5.20 -28.95
C GLU A 341 -2.66 4.54 -29.29
N VAL A 342 -3.77 5.05 -28.76
CA VAL A 342 -5.13 4.57 -29.09
C VAL A 342 -5.43 4.77 -30.58
N ALA A 343 -5.09 5.95 -31.11
CA ALA A 343 -5.28 6.25 -32.52
C ALA A 343 -4.40 5.36 -33.42
N GLU A 344 -3.21 4.97 -32.98
CA GLU A 344 -2.36 4.03 -33.71
C GLU A 344 -2.91 2.60 -33.68
N ARG A 345 -3.38 2.12 -32.53
CA ARG A 345 -4.00 0.78 -32.40
C ARG A 345 -5.25 0.64 -33.26
N ARG A 346 -6.12 1.66 -33.27
CA ARG A 346 -7.30 1.70 -34.15
C ARG A 346 -6.95 1.65 -35.63
N ARG A 347 -5.76 2.11 -36.03
CA ARG A 347 -5.28 2.03 -37.42
C ARG A 347 -4.71 0.66 -37.78
N ARG A 348 -4.35 -0.16 -36.79
CA ARG A 348 -3.73 -1.48 -36.99
C ARG A 348 -4.73 -2.64 -36.89
N ALA A 349 -5.94 -2.41 -36.39
CA ALA A 349 -7.04 -3.38 -36.29
C ALA A 349 -7.97 -3.31 -37.50
#